data_AF-A0A6B0QZD3-F1
#
_entry.id   AF-A0A6B0QZD3-F1
#
_cell.length_a   1.000
_cell.length_b   1.000
_cell.length_c   1.000
_cell.angle_alpha   90.00
_cell.angle_beta   90.00
_cell.angle_gamma   90.00
#
_symmetry.space_group_name_H-M   'P 1'
#
loop_
_entity.id
_entity.type
_entity.pdbx_description
1 polymer ?
#
loop_
_entity_poly.entity_id
_entity_poly.type
_entity_poly.pdbx_seq_one_letter_code
_entity_poly.pdbx_strand_id
1 'polypeptide(L)'
;MCHLTLIVLGALKPLRHKNIIENELDAFGIRLNSKPFNIGFQKTDKGSITLKATCCQSELDAEIVKSILAEYKVRNADVTIAIPQGITSLMRWKEAIYILCNCVLVKED
;
A
#
# COMPACT_ATOMS: atom_id res chain seq x y z
N MET A 1 10.39 14.16 -12.24
CA MET A 1 9.45 13.50 -13.17
C MET A 1 8.07 13.53 -12.53
N CYS A 2 7.16 14.39 -12.97
CA CYS A 2 5.79 14.42 -12.46
C CYS A 2 5.01 13.29 -13.15
N HIS A 3 4.72 12.21 -12.42
CA HIS A 3 3.87 11.12 -12.92
C HIS A 3 2.41 11.50 -12.69
N LEU A 4 1.80 12.16 -13.69
CA LEU A 4 0.36 12.43 -13.72
C LEU A 4 -0.32 11.37 -14.61
N THR A 5 -1.18 10.55 -14.01
CA THR A 5 -1.98 9.58 -14.75
C THR A 5 -3.41 10.10 -14.88
N LEU A 6 -3.83 10.39 -16.11
CA LEU A 6 -5.18 10.83 -16.43
C LEU A 6 -6.06 9.60 -16.73
N ILE A 7 -7.17 9.46 -16.01
CA ILE A 7 -8.17 8.43 -16.27
C ILE A 7 -9.39 9.10 -16.89
N VAL A 8 -9.66 8.82 -18.16
CA VAL A 8 -10.83 9.29 -18.89
C VAL A 8 -11.94 8.26 -18.75
N LEU A 9 -13.06 8.65 -18.16
CA LEU A 9 -14.24 7.79 -17.98
C LEU A 9 -15.43 8.35 -18.78
N GLY A 10 -16.06 7.49 -19.58
CA GLY A 10 -17.29 7.83 -20.30
C GLY A 10 -18.47 8.07 -19.35
N ALA A 11 -19.25 9.13 -19.61
CA ALA A 11 -20.30 9.63 -18.71
C ALA A 11 -21.50 8.70 -18.48
N LEU A 12 -21.63 7.59 -19.22
CA LEU A 12 -22.82 6.74 -19.15
C LEU A 12 -22.96 5.98 -17.82
N LYS A 13 -21.85 5.52 -17.20
CA LYS A 13 -21.81 4.89 -15.85
C LYS A 13 -20.44 5.09 -15.17
N PRO A 14 -20.05 6.32 -14.81
CA PRO A 14 -18.70 6.61 -14.31
C PRO A 14 -18.38 5.89 -12.99
N LEU A 15 -19.37 5.68 -12.13
CA LEU A 15 -19.18 5.01 -10.83
C LEU A 15 -18.80 3.53 -10.96
N ARG A 16 -19.39 2.81 -11.93
CA ARG A 16 -19.14 1.37 -12.10
C ARG A 16 -17.76 1.11 -12.72
N HIS A 17 -17.42 1.86 -13.76
CA HIS A 17 -16.10 1.75 -14.40
C HIS A 17 -14.99 2.22 -13.49
N LYS A 18 -15.21 3.28 -12.70
CA LYS A 18 -14.24 3.70 -11.69
C LYS A 18 -13.90 2.57 -10.73
N ASN A 19 -14.91 1.88 -10.18
CA ASN A 19 -14.68 0.79 -9.23
C ASN A 19 -13.93 -0.40 -9.88
N ILE A 20 -14.23 -0.73 -11.13
CA ILE A 20 -13.51 -1.79 -11.86
C ILE A 20 -12.05 -1.40 -12.04
N ILE A 21 -11.77 -0.17 -12.50
CA ILE A 21 -10.40 0.31 -12.72
C ILE A 21 -9.63 0.39 -11.39
N GLU A 22 -10.26 0.86 -10.31
CA GLU A 22 -9.65 0.86 -8.98
C GLU A 22 -9.32 -0.55 -8.50
N ASN A 23 -10.20 -1.52 -8.75
CA ASN A 23 -10.00 -2.91 -8.33
C ASN A 23 -8.92 -3.63 -9.15
N GLU A 24 -8.88 -3.40 -10.47
CA GLU A 24 -7.81 -3.89 -11.35
C GLU A 24 -6.46 -3.26 -10.94
N LEU A 25 -6.41 -1.94 -10.72
CA LEU A 25 -5.19 -1.25 -10.34
C LEU A 25 -4.69 -1.66 -8.94
N ASP A 26 -5.58 -1.90 -7.96
CA ASP A 26 -5.17 -2.44 -6.66
C ASP A 26 -4.58 -3.85 -6.80
N ALA A 27 -5.09 -4.66 -7.72
CA ALA A 27 -4.51 -5.97 -8.05
C ALA A 27 -3.09 -5.85 -8.66
N PHE A 28 -2.81 -4.78 -9.40
CA PHE A 28 -1.47 -4.44 -9.89
C PHE A 28 -0.58 -3.71 -8.86
N GLY A 29 -1.06 -3.45 -7.63
CA GLY A 29 -0.32 -2.72 -6.60
C GLY A 29 -0.33 -1.19 -6.77
N ILE A 30 -1.15 -0.66 -7.67
CA ILE A 30 -1.32 0.78 -7.89
C ILE A 30 -2.52 1.26 -7.08
N ARG A 31 -2.27 2.15 -6.11
CA ARG A 31 -3.33 2.70 -5.25
C ARG A 31 -3.63 4.14 -5.62
N LEU A 32 -4.85 4.36 -6.09
CA LEU A 32 -5.36 5.68 -6.43
C LEU A 32 -5.86 6.41 -5.18
N ASN A 33 -5.44 7.67 -5.00
CA ASN A 33 -5.95 8.59 -3.96
C ASN A 33 -5.98 8.01 -2.52
N SER A 34 -5.19 6.98 -2.23
CA SER A 34 -5.08 6.39 -0.89
C SER A 34 -3.94 7.04 -0.12
N LYS A 35 -4.13 7.21 1.19
CA LYS A 35 -3.04 7.67 2.07
C LYS A 35 -1.92 6.61 2.11
N PRO A 36 -0.65 7.04 2.14
CA PRO A 36 0.45 6.12 2.35
C PRO A 36 0.24 5.33 3.64
N PHE A 37 0.61 4.05 3.62
CA PHE A 37 0.57 3.24 4.84
C PHE A 37 1.43 3.91 5.91
N ASN A 38 0.89 4.03 7.13
CA ASN A 38 1.60 4.61 8.27
C ASN A 38 2.54 3.56 8.91
N ILE A 39 3.35 2.92 8.06
CA ILE A 39 4.32 1.90 8.42
C ILE A 39 5.70 2.52 8.20
N GLY A 40 6.43 2.73 9.30
CA GLY A 40 7.82 3.15 9.24
C GLY A 40 8.69 1.93 9.02
N PHE A 41 9.32 1.81 7.85
CA PHE A 41 10.32 0.78 7.59
C PHE A 41 11.70 1.41 7.45
N GLN A 42 12.60 1.07 8.36
CA GLN A 42 13.98 1.51 8.31
C GLN A 42 14.89 0.29 8.24
N LYS A 43 15.54 0.08 7.08
CA LYS A 43 16.54 -0.96 6.95
C LYS A 43 17.80 -0.57 7.73
N THR A 44 18.28 -1.45 8.58
CA THR A 44 19.51 -1.27 9.35
C THR A 44 20.60 -2.20 8.82
N ASP A 45 21.85 -1.75 8.79
CA ASP A 45 22.99 -2.57 8.34
C ASP A 45 23.46 -3.59 9.40
N LYS A 46 23.13 -3.36 10.67
CA LYS A 46 23.52 -4.20 11.81
C LYS A 46 22.37 -4.29 12.81
N GLY A 47 22.07 -5.49 13.32
CA GLY A 47 21.07 -5.69 14.38
C GLY A 47 20.26 -6.99 14.24
N SER A 48 19.03 -6.96 14.74
CA SER A 48 17.98 -7.96 14.49
C SER A 48 16.71 -7.23 14.03
N ILE A 49 15.70 -7.97 13.56
CA ILE A 49 14.41 -7.38 13.19
C ILE A 49 13.73 -6.88 14.48
N THR A 50 13.54 -5.56 14.57
CA THR A 50 12.89 -4.91 15.71
C THR A 50 11.52 -4.40 15.29
N LEU A 51 10.51 -4.77 16.06
CA LEU A 51 9.14 -4.34 15.86
C LEU A 51 8.73 -3.37 16.95
N LYS A 52 8.30 -2.18 16.54
CA LYS A 52 7.74 -1.15 17.41
C LYS A 52 6.28 -0.94 17.03
N ALA A 53 5.38 -1.65 17.69
CA ALA A 53 3.96 -1.41 17.58
C ALA A 53 3.55 -0.37 18.62
N THR A 54 3.00 0.77 18.18
CA THR A 54 2.46 1.79 19.10
C THR A 54 1.05 1.43 19.61
N CYS A 55 0.41 0.45 18.96
CA CYS A 55 -0.91 -0.06 19.30
C CYS A 55 -0.84 -1.58 19.53
N CYS A 56 -1.67 -2.12 20.41
CA CYS A 56 -1.78 -3.57 20.61
C CYS A 56 -2.26 -4.22 19.32
N GLN A 57 -1.43 -5.08 18.72
CA GLN A 57 -1.79 -5.85 17.54
C GLN A 57 -1.96 -7.32 17.93
N SER A 58 -3.14 -7.89 17.66
CA SER A 58 -3.44 -9.31 17.96
C SER A 58 -3.15 -10.26 16.80
N GLU A 59 -3.06 -9.75 15.56
CA GLU A 59 -2.79 -10.55 14.35
C GLU A 59 -1.33 -10.51 13.89
N LEU A 60 -0.53 -9.56 14.39
CA LEU A 60 0.81 -9.27 13.89
C LEU A 60 1.86 -9.53 14.97
N ASP A 61 2.27 -10.79 15.05
CA ASP A 61 3.36 -11.22 15.91
C ASP A 61 4.74 -10.97 15.31
N ALA A 62 5.72 -10.85 16.20
CA ALA A 62 7.11 -10.64 15.80
C ALA A 62 7.69 -11.80 14.98
N GLU A 63 7.17 -13.01 15.15
CA GLU A 63 7.56 -14.17 14.36
C GLU A 63 7.03 -14.09 12.92
N ILE A 64 5.78 -13.65 12.75
CA ILE A 64 5.15 -13.50 11.43
C ILE A 64 5.89 -12.45 10.62
N VAL A 65 6.18 -11.30 11.22
CA VAL A 65 6.93 -10.23 10.54
C VAL A 65 8.35 -10.67 10.17
N LYS A 66 9.03 -11.42 11.04
CA LYS A 66 10.36 -11.98 10.72
C LYS A 66 10.30 -12.90 9.51
N SER A 67 9.30 -13.78 9.44
CA SER A 67 9.10 -14.69 8.30
C SER A 67 8.85 -13.93 7.00
N ILE A 68 7.98 -12.92 7.03
CA ILE A 68 7.68 -12.08 5.86
C ILE A 68 8.95 -11.33 5.39
N LEU A 69 9.67 -10.70 6.32
CA LEU A 69 10.90 -9.96 5.98
C LEU A 69 12.02 -10.89 5.47
N ALA A 70 12.09 -12.11 5.99
CA ALA A 70 13.01 -13.13 5.51
C ALA A 70 12.74 -13.50 4.05
N GLU A 71 11.46 -13.65 3.67
CA GLU A 71 11.04 -13.88 2.28
C GLU A 71 11.47 -12.74 1.36
N TYR A 72 11.37 -11.49 1.82
CA TYR A 72 11.85 -10.30 1.12
C TYR A 72 13.37 -10.10 1.15
N LYS A 73 14.15 -11.08 1.65
CA LYS A 73 15.62 -11.03 1.80
C LYS A 73 16.11 -9.88 2.69
N VAL A 74 15.28 -9.40 3.61
CA VAL A 74 15.64 -8.38 4.60
C VAL A 74 16.06 -9.07 5.89
N ARG A 75 17.36 -9.08 6.18
CA ARG A 75 17.90 -9.65 7.42
C ARG A 75 17.74 -8.73 8.63
N ASN A 76 17.66 -7.42 8.39
CA ASN A 76 17.77 -6.39 9.40
C ASN A 76 16.87 -5.19 9.05
N ALA A 77 15.89 -4.91 9.90
CA ALA A 77 15.03 -3.74 9.76
C ALA A 77 14.36 -3.38 11.10
N ASP A 78 14.10 -2.08 11.28
CA ASP A 78 13.19 -1.53 12.28
C ASP A 78 11.84 -1.29 11.60
N VAL A 79 10.79 -1.95 12.09
CA VAL A 79 9.43 -1.80 11.60
C VAL A 79 8.60 -1.13 12.68
N THR A 80 8.12 0.07 12.40
CA THR A 80 7.23 0.82 13.28
C THR A 80 5.82 0.81 12.72
N ILE A 81 4.85 0.35 13.53
CA ILE A 81 3.45 0.30 13.14
C ILE A 81 2.65 1.20 14.08
N ALA A 82 2.12 2.29 13.54
CA ALA A 82 1.37 3.30 14.30
C ALA A 82 -0.12 2.94 14.48
N ILE A 83 -0.69 2.15 13.57
CA ILE A 83 -2.13 1.85 13.51
C ILE A 83 -2.29 0.32 13.38
N PRO A 84 -3.30 -0.32 14.02
CA PRO A 84 -3.59 -1.72 13.78
C PRO A 84 -3.83 -1.96 12.29
N GLN A 85 -3.05 -2.86 11.71
CA GLN A 85 -3.14 -3.30 10.32
C GLN A 85 -3.03 -4.81 10.33
N GLY A 86 -3.56 -5.49 9.30
CA GLY A 86 -3.43 -6.94 9.14
C GLY A 86 -2.16 -7.33 8.38
N ILE A 87 -1.86 -8.64 8.37
CA ILE A 87 -0.69 -9.22 7.69
C ILE A 87 -0.66 -8.85 6.20
N THR A 88 -1.81 -8.90 5.53
CA THR A 88 -1.94 -8.59 4.09
C THR A 88 -1.50 -7.17 3.76
N SER A 89 -1.75 -6.21 4.66
CA SER A 89 -1.29 -4.84 4.50
C SER A 89 0.25 -4.74 4.58
N LEU A 90 0.89 -5.57 5.42
CA LEU A 90 2.35 -5.65 5.55
C LEU A 90 3.02 -6.42 4.40
N MET A 91 2.30 -7.20 3.60
CA MET A 91 2.87 -7.71 2.35
C MET A 91 2.82 -6.61 1.28
N ARG A 92 1.71 -5.88 1.21
CA ARG A 92 1.45 -4.93 0.13
C ARG A 92 2.15 -3.57 0.27
N TRP A 93 2.55 -3.15 1.47
CA TRP A 93 3.15 -1.80 1.66
C TRP A 93 4.43 -1.56 0.85
N LYS A 94 5.20 -2.60 0.53
CA LYS A 94 6.46 -2.46 -0.24
C LYS A 94 6.23 -2.34 -1.74
N GLU A 95 5.12 -2.88 -2.24
CA GLU A 95 4.76 -2.92 -3.66
C GLU A 95 3.76 -1.83 -4.05
N ALA A 96 3.27 -1.06 -3.08
CA ALA A 96 2.28 -0.02 -3.32
C ALA A 96 2.89 1.22 -4.00
N ILE A 97 2.49 1.47 -5.25
CA ILE A 97 2.78 2.71 -5.96
C ILE A 97 1.58 3.65 -5.78
N TYR A 98 1.81 4.80 -5.14
CA TYR A 98 0.79 5.82 -4.91
C TYR A 98 0.76 6.80 -6.07
N ILE A 99 -0.40 6.89 -6.75
CA ILE A 99 -0.59 7.81 -7.88
C ILE A 99 -1.77 8.72 -7.57
N LEU A 100 -1.55 10.03 -7.75
CA LEU A 100 -2.61 11.02 -7.69
C LEU A 100 -3.36 11.01 -9.03
N CYS A 101 -4.62 10.58 -9.01
CA CYS A 101 -5.45 10.55 -10.23
C CYS A 101 -6.49 11.67 -10.21
N ASN A 102 -6.51 12.43 -11.30
CA ASN A 102 -7.56 13.39 -11.61
C ASN A 102 -8.52 12.73 -12.60
N CYS A 103 -9.79 12.54 -12.20
CA CYS A 103 -10.82 11.95 -13.04
C CYS A 103 -11.48 13.06 -13.87
N VAL A 104 -11.34 13.01 -15.19
CA VAL A 104 -12.07 13.90 -16.10
C VAL A 104 -13.27 13.13 -16.65
N LEU A 105 -14.47 13.65 -16.36
CA LEU A 105 -15.72 13.11 -16.88
C LEU A 105 -15.98 13.76 -18.24
N VAL A 106 -15.93 12.95 -19.30
CA VAL A 106 -16.32 13.39 -20.64
C VAL A 106 -17.79 13.04 -20.84
N LYS A 107 -18.64 14.06 -20.94
CA LYS A 107 -20.00 13.93 -21.48
C LYS A 107 -19.89 13.94 -23.00
N GLU A 108 -20.44 12.91 -23.64
CA GLU A 108 -20.85 13.01 -25.04
C GLU A 108 -22.20 13.72 -25.05
N ASP A 109 -22.25 14.90 -25.67
CA ASP A 109 -23.48 15.60 -26.05
C ASP A 109 -24.03 15.03 -27.37
#